data_AF-A0A951JPN6-F1
#
_entry.id   AF-A0A951JPN6-F1
#
_cell.length_a   1.000
_cell.length_b   1.000
_cell.length_c   1.000
_cell.angle_alpha   90.00
_cell.angle_beta   90.00
_cell.angle_gamma   90.00
#
_symmetry.space_group_name_H-M   'P 1'
#
loop_
_entity.id
_entity.type
_entity.pdbx_description
1 polymer ?
#
loop_
_entity_poly.entity_id
_entity_poly.type
_entity_poly.pdbx_seq_one_letter_code
_entity_poly.pdbx_strand_id
1 'polypeptide(L)'
;MICLECGRDVRSINYRHLRSCCGSSPAEYRKKHPGAELMDRDVRESISRPMERNPRWRLRSGRTCESCGSAIYRKTRGSRCRNCRGRSGPANPFWGKRHKDATREQMKAAAALRDPSTYRGGGADPALMSQRRSEEWARRSSEEKSRHLQAFIAAGQRHNKKNSKTRIETLVAAMLDGMGATYRQNVQIGRFNVDFVVGALIIECYGDFWHCNPAIWPADRYNASLHVTAAEKWARDAARQAVLERKGYAFAAFWETQIRDAPHEVERAIRRLLAMERDDVSATE
;
A
#
# COMPACT_ATOMS: atom_id res chain seq x y z
N MET A 1 25.93 36.01 -19.71
CA MET A 1 27.05 35.49 -18.86
C MET A 1 27.94 34.57 -19.69
N ILE A 2 29.25 34.49 -19.42
CA ILE A 2 30.18 33.75 -20.29
C ILE A 2 30.47 32.34 -19.73
N CYS A 3 30.47 31.32 -20.60
CA CYS A 3 30.97 29.99 -20.25
C CYS A 3 32.50 29.97 -20.20
N LEU A 4 33.07 29.58 -19.07
CA LEU A 4 34.53 29.59 -18.82
C LEU A 4 35.28 28.47 -19.58
N GLU A 5 34.56 27.48 -20.13
CA GLU A 5 35.16 26.39 -20.90
C GLU A 5 35.20 26.67 -22.41
N CYS A 6 34.21 27.41 -22.96
CA CYS A 6 34.14 27.68 -24.41
C CYS A 6 34.07 29.16 -24.79
N GLY A 7 34.09 30.07 -23.83
CA GLY A 7 34.05 31.52 -24.07
C GLY A 7 32.75 32.06 -24.67
N ARG A 8 31.73 31.21 -24.91
CA ARG A 8 30.46 31.65 -25.50
C ARG A 8 29.61 32.39 -24.46
N ASP A 9 29.01 33.49 -24.89
CA ASP A 9 27.97 34.16 -24.12
C ASP A 9 26.68 33.33 -24.15
N VAL A 10 26.20 32.99 -22.96
CA VAL A 10 25.03 32.14 -22.74
C VAL A 10 24.15 32.76 -21.66
N ARG A 11 22.84 32.49 -21.75
CA ARG A 11 21.88 32.89 -20.71
C ARG A 11 21.87 31.93 -19.51
N SER A 12 22.32 30.69 -19.71
CA SER A 12 22.44 29.69 -18.65
C SER A 12 23.40 28.57 -19.04
N ILE A 13 24.27 28.18 -18.13
CA ILE A 13 25.12 27.01 -18.19
C ILE A 13 24.32 25.81 -17.65
N ASN A 14 23.62 25.12 -18.54
CA ASN A 14 22.81 23.95 -18.23
C ASN A 14 23.32 22.70 -18.95
N TYR A 15 22.76 21.54 -18.64
CA TYR A 15 23.15 20.25 -19.25
C TYR A 15 23.15 20.28 -20.79
N ARG A 16 22.23 21.01 -21.44
CA ARG A 16 22.17 21.06 -22.90
C ARG A 16 23.39 21.79 -23.47
N HIS A 17 23.77 22.92 -22.87
CA HIS A 17 24.97 23.65 -23.25
C HIS A 17 26.23 22.83 -22.97
N LEU A 18 26.41 22.36 -21.72
CA LEU A 18 27.61 21.66 -21.30
C LEU A 18 27.83 20.36 -22.07
N ARG A 19 26.77 19.60 -22.37
CA ARG A 19 26.86 18.38 -23.20
C ARG A 19 27.45 18.66 -24.59
N SER A 20 27.08 19.78 -25.21
CA SER A 20 27.60 20.19 -26.52
C SER A 20 28.94 20.91 -26.47
N CYS A 21 29.30 21.45 -25.30
CA CYS A 21 30.48 22.30 -25.10
C CYS A 21 31.69 21.49 -24.63
N CYS A 22 31.56 20.83 -23.47
CA CYS A 22 32.68 20.20 -22.77
C CYS A 22 32.31 18.80 -22.21
N GLY A 23 31.15 18.27 -22.58
CA GLY A 23 30.67 16.94 -22.17
C GLY A 23 30.37 16.79 -20.67
N SER A 24 30.50 17.85 -19.88
CA SER A 24 30.38 17.79 -18.42
C SER A 24 28.95 18.02 -17.92
N SER A 25 28.70 17.62 -16.68
CA SER A 25 27.53 18.01 -15.92
C SER A 25 27.72 19.37 -15.22
N PRO A 26 26.65 20.10 -14.88
CA PRO A 26 26.75 21.33 -14.10
C PRO A 26 27.45 21.17 -12.75
N ALA A 27 27.38 19.99 -12.14
CA ALA A 27 28.06 19.69 -10.88
C ALA A 27 29.58 19.61 -11.08
N GLU A 28 30.03 18.91 -12.12
CA GLU A 28 31.45 18.84 -12.48
C GLU A 28 31.97 20.21 -12.93
N TYR A 29 31.17 20.96 -13.67
CA TYR A 29 31.50 22.32 -14.07
C TYR A 29 31.73 23.23 -12.86
N ARG A 30 30.89 23.15 -11.81
CA ARG A 30 31.10 23.89 -10.54
C ARG A 30 32.33 23.43 -9.76
N LYS A 31 32.69 22.15 -9.83
CA LYS A 31 33.92 21.64 -9.20
C LYS A 31 35.16 22.19 -9.91
N LYS A 32 35.12 22.28 -11.24
CA LYS A 32 36.21 22.84 -12.05
C LYS A 32 36.31 24.36 -11.92
N HIS A 33 35.17 25.04 -11.83
CA HIS A 33 35.07 26.50 -11.68
C HIS A 33 34.29 26.87 -10.42
N PRO A 34 34.91 26.76 -9.23
CA PRO A 34 34.28 27.18 -7.98
C PRO A 34 33.86 28.64 -8.04
N GLY A 35 32.61 28.93 -7.67
CA GLY A 35 32.05 30.29 -7.71
C GLY A 35 31.49 30.72 -9.07
N ALA A 36 31.64 29.91 -10.12
CA ALA A 36 31.01 30.21 -11.40
C ALA A 36 29.48 30.18 -11.27
N GLU A 37 28.84 31.30 -11.61
CA GLU A 37 27.40 31.34 -11.75
C GLU A 37 26.96 30.42 -12.89
N LEU A 38 25.85 29.70 -12.72
CA LEU A 38 25.32 28.82 -13.76
C LEU A 38 24.19 29.45 -14.56
N MET A 39 23.69 30.60 -14.13
CA MET A 39 22.52 31.21 -14.72
C MET A 39 22.62 32.71 -14.57
N ASP A 40 22.32 33.42 -15.64
CA ASP A 40 22.31 34.87 -15.65
C ASP A 40 21.34 35.40 -14.58
N ARG A 41 21.68 36.53 -13.94
CA ARG A 41 20.94 37.10 -12.82
C ARG A 41 19.48 37.38 -13.21
N ASP A 42 19.24 37.95 -14.38
CA ASP A 42 17.90 38.30 -14.84
C ASP A 42 17.06 37.05 -15.08
N VAL A 43 17.70 35.99 -15.61
CA VAL A 43 17.04 34.69 -15.81
C VAL A 43 16.69 34.08 -14.46
N ARG A 44 17.63 34.10 -13.50
CA ARG A 44 17.45 33.60 -12.14
C ARG A 44 16.30 34.31 -11.44
N GLU A 45 16.25 35.64 -11.48
CA GLU A 45 15.18 36.45 -10.90
C GLU A 45 13.82 36.20 -11.58
N SER A 46 13.81 35.97 -12.90
CA SER A 46 12.57 35.69 -13.64
C SER A 46 11.96 34.32 -13.34
N ILE A 47 12.72 33.35 -12.84
CA ILE A 47 12.24 31.99 -12.56
C ILE A 47 12.20 31.61 -11.08
N SER A 48 12.88 32.36 -10.20
CA SER A 48 13.06 32.04 -8.78
C SER A 48 11.81 32.28 -7.92
N ARG A 49 10.90 33.13 -8.39
CA ARG A 49 9.68 33.45 -7.65
C ARG A 49 8.69 32.28 -7.72
N PRO A 50 7.92 32.00 -6.65
CA PRO A 50 6.92 30.94 -6.66
C PRO A 50 5.59 31.42 -7.25
N MET A 51 4.93 30.53 -8.01
CA MET A 51 3.55 30.69 -8.50
C MET A 51 3.30 32.07 -9.14
N GLU A 52 2.23 32.76 -8.76
CA GLU A 52 1.79 34.05 -9.31
C GLU A 52 2.82 35.17 -9.20
N ARG A 53 3.82 35.05 -8.31
CA ARG A 53 4.91 36.03 -8.18
C ARG A 53 5.95 35.91 -9.29
N ASN A 54 5.93 34.82 -10.06
CA ASN A 54 6.85 34.59 -11.16
C ASN A 54 6.30 35.19 -12.46
N PRO A 55 7.01 36.14 -13.08
CA PRO A 55 6.53 36.81 -14.29
C PRO A 55 6.37 35.86 -15.50
N ARG A 56 6.99 34.68 -15.44
CA ARG A 56 6.83 33.58 -16.41
C ARG A 56 5.82 32.51 -15.98
N TRP A 57 5.25 32.61 -14.77
CA TRP A 57 4.19 31.74 -14.33
C TRP A 57 2.91 32.08 -15.07
N ARG A 58 2.63 31.29 -16.10
CA ARG A 58 1.30 31.23 -16.68
C ARG A 58 0.49 30.30 -15.80
N LEU A 59 -0.62 30.78 -15.23
CA LEU A 59 -1.67 29.90 -14.72
C LEU A 59 -1.97 28.92 -15.86
N ARG A 60 -1.48 27.68 -15.75
CA ARG A 60 -1.81 26.66 -16.74
C ARG A 60 -3.26 26.33 -16.44
N SER A 61 -4.18 27.01 -17.11
CA SER A 61 -5.60 26.67 -17.15
C SER A 61 -5.68 25.18 -17.42
N GLY A 62 -5.96 24.40 -16.38
CA GLY A 62 -6.16 22.96 -16.52
C GLY A 62 -7.30 22.82 -17.51
N ARG A 63 -7.04 22.22 -18.68
CA ARG A 63 -8.12 21.92 -19.61
C ARG A 63 -9.10 21.01 -18.90
N THR A 64 -10.37 21.31 -18.96
CA THR A 64 -11.43 20.48 -18.39
C THR A 64 -11.98 19.55 -19.47
N CYS A 65 -12.50 18.41 -19.04
CA CYS A 65 -13.14 17.45 -19.93
C CYS A 65 -14.47 18.02 -20.42
N GLU A 66 -14.68 18.11 -21.73
CA GLU A 66 -15.95 18.56 -22.33
C GLU A 66 -17.16 17.70 -21.92
N SER A 67 -16.93 16.45 -21.52
CA SER A 67 -17.99 15.51 -21.17
C SER A 67 -18.31 15.45 -19.67
N CYS A 68 -17.36 15.75 -18.79
CA CYS A 68 -17.54 15.52 -17.34
C CYS A 68 -16.93 16.61 -16.45
N GLY A 69 -16.41 17.69 -17.03
CA GLY A 69 -15.80 18.81 -16.32
C GLY A 69 -14.46 18.50 -15.62
N SER A 70 -14.07 17.24 -15.49
CA SER A 70 -12.86 16.85 -14.75
C SER A 70 -11.58 17.41 -15.39
N ALA A 71 -10.61 17.79 -14.56
CA ALA A 71 -9.32 18.26 -15.02
C ALA A 71 -8.59 17.20 -15.88
N ILE A 72 -8.17 17.60 -17.08
CA ILE A 72 -7.42 16.76 -18.00
C ILE A 72 -5.93 16.88 -17.69
N TYR A 73 -5.26 15.73 -17.60
CA TYR A 73 -3.80 15.67 -17.45
C TYR A 73 -3.07 16.47 -18.55
N ARG A 74 -2.06 17.26 -18.16
CA ARG A 74 -1.37 18.23 -19.03
C ARG A 74 -0.81 17.69 -20.35
N LYS A 75 -0.46 16.40 -20.44
CA LYS A 75 0.08 15.78 -21.67
C LYS A 75 -0.98 15.14 -22.56
N THR A 76 -2.23 15.13 -22.13
CA THR A 76 -3.32 14.49 -22.87
C THR A 76 -3.61 15.27 -24.15
N ARG A 77 -3.47 14.63 -25.31
CA ARG A 77 -3.84 15.21 -26.62
C ARG A 77 -5.33 14.96 -26.85
N GLY A 78 -6.18 15.94 -26.54
CA GLY A 78 -7.65 15.89 -26.76
C GLY A 78 -8.47 16.51 -25.61
N SER A 79 -9.75 16.77 -25.87
CA SER A 79 -10.68 17.50 -25.00
C SER A 79 -11.45 16.64 -23.99
N ARG A 80 -11.23 15.32 -24.02
CA ARG A 80 -11.86 14.37 -23.08
C ARG A 80 -10.84 13.66 -22.17
N CYS A 81 -11.25 13.39 -20.93
CA CYS A 81 -10.46 12.66 -19.94
C CYS A 81 -10.29 11.18 -20.33
N ARG A 82 -9.46 10.44 -19.58
CA ARG A 82 -9.14 9.03 -19.88
C ARG A 82 -10.39 8.12 -19.89
N ASN A 83 -11.38 8.46 -19.06
CA ASN A 83 -12.60 7.70 -18.83
C ASN A 83 -13.70 8.06 -19.85
N CYS A 84 -13.81 9.33 -20.23
CA CYS A 84 -14.83 9.81 -21.19
C CYS A 84 -14.41 9.69 -22.66
N ARG A 85 -13.19 9.23 -22.95
CA ARG A 85 -12.77 8.90 -24.32
C ARG A 85 -13.45 7.61 -24.76
N GLY A 86 -14.11 7.63 -25.92
CA GLY A 86 -14.64 6.43 -26.56
C GLY A 86 -13.51 5.46 -26.93
N ARG A 87 -13.30 4.45 -26.09
CA ARG A 87 -12.28 3.40 -26.29
C ARG A 87 -12.82 2.21 -27.06
N SER A 88 -14.14 2.10 -27.18
CA SER A 88 -14.87 1.03 -27.84
C SER A 88 -16.00 1.61 -28.67
N GLY A 89 -16.51 0.80 -29.60
CA GLY A 89 -17.61 1.19 -30.48
C GLY A 89 -17.23 2.26 -31.51
N PRO A 90 -18.21 2.81 -32.23
CA PRO A 90 -18.01 3.77 -33.33
C PRO A 90 -17.20 5.02 -32.98
N ALA A 91 -17.13 5.38 -31.70
CA ALA A 91 -16.34 6.52 -31.21
C ALA A 91 -14.83 6.26 -31.14
N ASN A 92 -14.37 5.00 -31.24
CA ASN A 92 -12.95 4.66 -31.31
C ASN A 92 -12.46 4.85 -32.78
N PRO A 93 -11.41 5.66 -33.04
CA PRO A 93 -10.87 5.86 -34.39
C PRO A 93 -10.39 4.60 -35.13
N PHE A 94 -10.21 3.49 -34.41
CA PHE A 94 -9.85 2.18 -34.94
C PHE A 94 -11.04 1.21 -35.05
N TRP A 95 -12.25 1.64 -34.67
CA TRP A 95 -13.45 0.82 -34.78
C TRP A 95 -13.76 0.49 -36.23
N GLY A 96 -14.01 -0.79 -36.51
CA GLY A 96 -14.28 -1.29 -37.86
C GLY A 96 -13.09 -1.29 -38.82
N LYS A 97 -11.96 -0.67 -38.46
CA LYS A 97 -10.75 -0.69 -39.29
C LYS A 97 -10.07 -2.05 -39.19
N ARG A 98 -9.82 -2.67 -40.34
CA ARG A 98 -9.01 -3.88 -40.46
C ARG A 98 -7.69 -3.54 -41.14
N HIS A 99 -6.62 -4.24 -40.78
CA HIS A 99 -5.37 -4.19 -41.54
C HIS A 99 -5.63 -4.70 -42.96
N LYS A 100 -4.98 -4.08 -43.96
CA LYS A 100 -4.93 -4.61 -45.32
C LYS A 100 -4.30 -5.99 -45.29
N ASP A 101 -4.70 -6.88 -46.19
CA ASP A 101 -4.19 -8.26 -46.19
C ASP A 101 -2.67 -8.32 -46.38
N ALA A 102 -2.10 -7.45 -47.23
CA ALA A 102 -0.64 -7.31 -47.36
C ALA A 102 0.06 -6.98 -46.03
N THR A 103 -0.55 -6.12 -45.18
CA THR A 103 -0.02 -5.80 -43.85
C THR A 103 -0.15 -6.98 -42.90
N ARG A 104 -1.24 -7.77 -43.00
CA ARG A 104 -1.43 -8.99 -42.20
C ARG A 104 -0.38 -10.03 -42.55
N GLU A 105 -0.06 -10.20 -43.84
CA GLU A 105 1.01 -11.10 -44.29
C GLU A 105 2.39 -10.62 -43.84
N GLN A 106 2.68 -9.32 -43.88
CA GLN A 106 3.92 -8.76 -43.30
C GLN A 106 4.02 -9.04 -41.80
N MET A 107 2.92 -8.90 -41.05
CA MET A 107 2.89 -9.20 -39.62
C MET A 107 3.10 -10.70 -39.35
N LYS A 108 2.54 -11.60 -40.17
CA LYS A 108 2.77 -13.05 -40.09
C LYS A 108 4.23 -13.40 -40.37
N ALA A 109 4.82 -12.86 -41.45
CA ALA A 109 6.21 -13.08 -41.81
C ALA A 109 7.16 -12.57 -40.70
N ALA A 110 6.91 -11.37 -40.16
CA ALA A 110 7.67 -10.83 -39.05
C ALA A 110 7.53 -11.65 -37.75
N ALA A 111 6.37 -12.25 -37.51
CA ALA A 111 6.17 -13.16 -36.38
C ALA A 111 6.91 -14.48 -36.57
N ALA A 112 6.94 -15.03 -37.79
CA ALA A 112 7.65 -16.26 -38.13
C ALA A 112 9.18 -16.13 -38.01
N LEU A 113 9.72 -14.93 -38.22
CA LEU A 113 11.14 -14.62 -38.03
C LEU A 113 11.56 -14.53 -36.56
N ARG A 114 10.61 -14.50 -35.61
CA ARG A 114 10.94 -14.48 -34.18
C ARG A 114 11.36 -15.86 -33.75
N ASP A 115 12.57 -15.99 -33.21
CA ASP A 115 13.02 -17.20 -32.56
C ASP A 115 12.10 -17.56 -31.37
N PRO A 116 11.36 -18.69 -31.42
CA PRO A 116 10.47 -19.09 -30.35
C PRO A 116 11.17 -19.27 -29.00
N SER A 117 12.47 -19.60 -29.00
CA SER A 117 13.28 -19.75 -27.78
C SER A 117 13.55 -18.41 -27.08
N THR A 118 13.52 -17.30 -27.83
CA THR A 118 13.68 -15.94 -27.29
C THR A 118 12.36 -15.32 -26.83
N TYR A 119 11.23 -15.90 -27.25
CA TYR A 119 9.89 -15.44 -26.90
C TYR A 119 9.50 -15.91 -25.50
N ARG A 120 9.77 -15.07 -24.48
CA ARG A 120 9.14 -15.21 -23.15
C ARG A 120 7.73 -14.63 -23.14
N GLY A 121 6.86 -15.09 -24.03
CA GLY A 121 5.45 -14.73 -23.99
C GLY A 121 4.68 -15.64 -23.05
N GLY A 122 3.80 -15.02 -22.26
CA GLY A 122 3.04 -15.69 -21.21
C GLY A 122 3.64 -15.40 -19.83
N GLY A 123 2.80 -14.94 -18.90
CA GLY A 123 3.19 -14.98 -17.49
C GLY A 123 3.44 -16.44 -17.10
N ALA A 124 4.37 -16.67 -16.16
CA ALA A 124 4.55 -18.01 -15.61
C ALA A 124 3.19 -18.55 -15.13
N ASP A 125 2.92 -19.84 -15.37
CA ASP A 125 1.68 -20.49 -14.96
C ASP A 125 1.40 -20.19 -13.47
N PRO A 126 0.31 -19.47 -13.15
CA PRO A 126 0.00 -19.08 -11.78
C PRO A 126 -0.09 -20.27 -10.82
N ALA A 127 -0.59 -21.42 -11.30
CA ALA A 127 -0.72 -22.63 -10.50
C ALA A 127 0.66 -23.20 -10.16
N LEU A 128 1.52 -23.38 -11.18
CA LEU A 128 2.90 -23.83 -10.99
C LEU A 128 3.70 -22.89 -10.08
N MET A 129 3.53 -21.57 -10.24
CA MET A 129 4.19 -20.57 -9.37
C MET A 129 3.67 -20.60 -7.94
N SER A 130 2.39 -20.90 -7.72
CA SER A 130 1.82 -21.09 -6.38
C SER A 130 2.37 -22.36 -5.72
N GLN A 131 2.42 -23.47 -6.47
CA GLN A 131 2.98 -24.73 -6.01
C GLN A 131 4.45 -24.58 -5.61
N ARG A 132 5.30 -24.02 -6.49
CA ARG A 132 6.72 -23.80 -6.20
C ARG A 132 6.95 -22.94 -4.97
N ARG A 133 6.15 -21.88 -4.78
CA ARG A 133 6.21 -21.04 -3.57
C ARG A 133 5.81 -21.81 -2.31
N SER A 134 4.81 -22.69 -2.41
CA SER A 134 4.36 -23.53 -1.29
C SER A 134 5.43 -24.54 -0.88
N GLU A 135 6.07 -25.20 -1.85
CA GLU A 135 7.18 -26.13 -1.61
C GLU A 135 8.40 -25.42 -1.01
N GLU A 136 8.78 -24.27 -1.57
CA GLU A 136 9.88 -23.46 -1.04
C GLU A 136 9.59 -23.00 0.39
N TRP A 137 8.36 -22.54 0.65
CA TRP A 137 7.95 -22.17 2.00
C TRP A 137 7.99 -23.35 2.95
N ALA A 138 7.57 -24.55 2.53
CA ALA A 138 7.60 -25.75 3.36
C ALA A 138 9.02 -26.11 3.80
N ARG A 139 10.00 -26.01 2.90
CA ARG A 139 11.42 -26.33 3.16
C ARG A 139 12.12 -25.39 4.15
N ARG A 140 11.62 -24.17 4.33
CA ARG A 140 12.24 -23.17 5.23
C ARG A 140 12.12 -23.58 6.70
N SER A 141 13.13 -23.26 7.49
CA SER A 141 13.09 -23.45 8.95
C SER A 141 12.06 -22.52 9.60
N SER A 142 11.66 -22.83 10.84
CA SER A 142 10.73 -21.98 11.62
C SER A 142 11.29 -20.56 11.81
N GLU A 143 12.59 -20.43 12.00
CA GLU A 143 13.28 -19.14 12.18
C GLU A 143 13.31 -18.33 10.89
N GLU A 144 13.58 -18.97 9.74
CA GLU A 144 13.56 -18.32 8.44
C GLU A 144 12.16 -17.84 8.06
N LYS A 145 11.13 -18.66 8.34
CA LYS A 145 9.72 -18.30 8.18
C LYS A 145 9.38 -17.09 9.04
N SER A 146 9.81 -17.08 10.31
CA SER A 146 9.61 -15.96 11.23
C SER A 146 10.25 -14.68 10.72
N ARG A 147 11.52 -14.74 10.28
CA ARG A 147 12.25 -13.59 9.73
C ARG A 147 11.59 -13.00 8.48
N HIS A 148 11.15 -13.86 7.56
CA HIS A 148 10.46 -13.43 6.35
C HIS A 148 9.11 -12.78 6.67
N LEU A 149 8.37 -13.36 7.62
CA LEU A 149 7.09 -12.83 8.08
C LEU A 149 7.26 -11.49 8.80
N GLN A 150 8.28 -11.34 9.65
CA GLN A 150 8.59 -10.09 10.35
C GLN A 150 8.86 -8.93 9.37
N ALA A 151 9.63 -9.17 8.31
CA ALA A 151 9.90 -8.14 7.29
C ALA A 151 8.61 -7.70 6.58
N PHE A 152 7.72 -8.63 6.26
CA PHE A 152 6.43 -8.35 5.65
C PHE A 152 5.50 -7.58 6.59
N ILE A 153 5.38 -8.01 7.85
CA ILE A 153 4.59 -7.31 8.88
C ILE A 153 5.09 -5.88 9.07
N ALA A 154 6.40 -5.68 9.19
CA ALA A 154 7.00 -4.35 9.36
C ALA A 154 6.78 -3.43 8.15
N ALA A 155 6.70 -3.99 6.95
CA ALA A 155 6.34 -3.22 5.74
C ALA A 155 4.84 -2.86 5.74
N GLY A 156 3.97 -3.81 6.10
CA GLY A 156 2.53 -3.59 6.21
C GLY A 156 2.17 -2.52 7.25
N GLN A 157 2.75 -2.60 8.45
CA GLN A 157 2.55 -1.61 9.52
C GLN A 157 2.99 -0.20 9.10
N ARG A 158 4.09 -0.08 8.33
CA ARG A 158 4.53 1.22 7.79
C ARG A 158 3.52 1.83 6.82
N HIS A 159 2.85 1.00 6.01
CA HIS A 159 1.88 1.47 5.02
C HIS A 159 0.50 1.76 5.62
N ASN A 160 0.08 0.99 6.64
CA ASN A 160 -1.21 1.14 7.32
C ASN A 160 -1.24 2.19 8.44
N LYS A 161 -0.16 2.98 8.62
CA LYS A 161 -0.03 3.97 9.70
C LYS A 161 -1.14 5.04 9.75
N LYS A 162 -1.96 5.17 8.70
CA LYS A 162 -3.10 6.10 8.64
C LYS A 162 -4.37 5.64 9.39
N ASN A 163 -4.50 4.35 9.75
CA ASN A 163 -5.65 3.80 10.49
C ASN A 163 -5.20 3.08 11.78
N SER A 164 -4.30 3.68 12.56
CA SER A 164 -3.55 2.94 13.58
C SER A 164 -4.34 2.54 14.84
N LYS A 165 -5.56 3.03 15.03
CA LYS A 165 -6.43 2.62 16.15
C LYS A 165 -7.88 2.62 15.68
N THR A 166 -8.56 1.48 15.83
CA THR A 166 -10.01 1.44 15.65
C THR A 166 -10.70 2.11 16.84
N ARG A 167 -11.95 2.58 16.63
CA ARG A 167 -12.73 3.20 17.70
C ARG A 167 -13.00 2.22 18.85
N ILE A 168 -13.18 0.94 18.54
CA ILE A 168 -13.39 -0.13 19.53
C ILE A 168 -12.15 -0.40 20.37
N GLU A 169 -10.96 -0.46 19.77
CA GLU A 169 -9.71 -0.58 20.53
C GLU A 169 -9.51 0.62 21.47
N THR A 170 -9.87 1.83 21.03
CA THR A 170 -9.76 3.03 21.87
C THR A 170 -10.69 2.96 23.09
N LEU A 171 -11.90 2.40 22.93
CA LEU A 171 -12.83 2.20 24.04
C LEU A 171 -12.32 1.15 25.03
N VAL A 172 -11.82 0.01 24.54
CA VAL A 172 -11.27 -1.05 25.40
C VAL A 172 -10.00 -0.58 26.11
N ALA A 173 -9.13 0.19 25.45
CA ALA A 173 -7.98 0.83 26.09
C ALA A 173 -8.40 1.74 27.24
N ALA A 174 -9.42 2.60 27.02
CA ALA A 174 -9.94 3.47 28.07
C ALA A 174 -10.55 2.68 29.25
N MET A 175 -11.21 1.54 29.00
CA MET A 175 -11.68 0.65 30.06
C MET A 175 -10.50 0.10 30.87
N LEU A 176 -9.45 -0.39 30.21
CA LEU A 176 -8.25 -0.91 30.87
C LEU A 176 -7.51 0.17 31.68
N ASP A 177 -7.39 1.38 31.13
CA ASP A 177 -6.82 2.54 31.82
C ASP A 177 -7.66 2.89 33.06
N GLY A 178 -8.99 2.92 32.93
CA GLY A 178 -9.92 3.16 34.05
C GLY A 178 -9.92 2.07 35.13
N MET A 179 -9.43 0.87 34.80
CA MET A 179 -9.18 -0.21 35.75
C MET A 179 -7.79 -0.15 36.41
N GLY A 180 -6.89 0.73 35.93
CA GLY A 180 -5.49 0.73 36.35
C GLY A 180 -4.73 -0.54 35.93
N ALA A 181 -5.18 -1.21 34.86
CA ALA A 181 -4.54 -2.43 34.37
C ALA A 181 -3.30 -2.08 33.52
N THR A 182 -2.18 -2.76 33.75
CA THR A 182 -0.99 -2.64 32.89
C THR A 182 -1.13 -3.55 31.68
N TYR A 183 -1.15 -2.98 30.47
CA TYR A 183 -1.31 -3.74 29.23
C TYR A 183 -0.32 -3.34 28.15
N ARG A 184 -0.15 -4.23 27.16
CA ARG A 184 0.55 -3.98 25.91
C ARG A 184 -0.45 -4.06 24.76
N GLN A 185 -0.42 -3.08 23.85
CA GLN A 185 -1.29 -3.03 22.68
C GLN A 185 -0.54 -3.48 21.42
N ASN A 186 -1.23 -4.10 20.46
CA ASN A 186 -0.69 -4.54 19.17
C ASN A 186 0.56 -5.42 19.31
N VAL A 187 0.41 -6.51 20.07
CA VAL A 187 1.53 -7.40 20.43
C VAL A 187 1.66 -8.54 19.42
N GLN A 188 2.86 -8.76 18.91
CA GLN A 188 3.15 -9.91 18.05
C GLN A 188 3.45 -11.15 18.91
N ILE A 189 2.59 -12.18 18.82
CA ILE A 189 2.78 -13.50 19.45
C ILE A 189 2.91 -14.56 18.35
N GLY A 190 4.16 -14.98 18.10
CA GLY A 190 4.48 -15.88 16.99
C GLY A 190 4.12 -15.26 15.64
N ARG A 191 3.16 -15.85 14.92
CA ARG A 191 2.67 -15.33 13.63
C ARG A 191 1.46 -14.39 13.75
N PHE A 192 0.89 -14.23 14.94
CA PHE A 192 -0.33 -13.46 15.16
C PHE A 192 0.00 -12.10 15.78
N ASN A 193 -0.77 -11.08 15.40
CA ASN A 193 -0.77 -9.79 16.06
C ASN A 193 -2.09 -9.68 16.84
N VAL A 194 -2.00 -9.51 18.15
CA VAL A 194 -3.15 -9.42 19.05
C VAL A 194 -3.36 -7.99 19.53
N ASP A 195 -4.62 -7.63 19.81
CA ASP A 195 -4.97 -6.23 20.10
C ASP A 195 -4.44 -5.79 21.47
N PHE A 196 -4.70 -6.57 22.53
CA PHE A 196 -4.23 -6.28 23.89
C PHE A 196 -3.72 -7.53 24.60
N VAL A 197 -2.67 -7.35 25.40
CA VAL A 197 -2.15 -8.35 26.34
C VAL A 197 -2.05 -7.73 27.73
N VAL A 198 -2.75 -8.31 28.69
CA VAL A 198 -2.73 -7.95 30.12
C VAL A 198 -2.26 -9.21 30.85
N GLY A 199 -1.03 -9.24 31.37
CA GLY A 199 -0.47 -10.49 31.91
C GLY A 199 -0.43 -11.63 30.87
N ALA A 200 -1.09 -12.74 31.19
CA ALA A 200 -1.36 -13.90 30.36
C ALA A 200 -2.75 -13.87 29.68
N LEU A 201 -3.55 -12.80 29.86
CA LEU A 201 -4.81 -12.59 29.15
C LEU A 201 -4.59 -11.83 27.83
N ILE A 202 -5.14 -12.38 26.74
CA ILE A 202 -5.28 -11.73 25.44
C ILE A 202 -6.71 -11.23 25.30
N ILE A 203 -6.87 -9.95 24.93
CA ILE A 203 -8.16 -9.34 24.62
C ILE A 203 -8.16 -8.90 23.14
N GLU A 204 -9.13 -9.37 22.37
CA GLU A 204 -9.34 -9.02 20.96
C GLU A 204 -10.64 -8.25 20.75
N CYS A 205 -10.58 -7.22 19.91
CA CYS A 205 -11.68 -6.37 19.52
C CYS A 205 -12.16 -6.77 18.12
N TYR A 206 -13.10 -7.70 18.04
CA TYR A 206 -13.58 -8.23 16.76
C TYR A 206 -14.54 -7.26 16.07
N GLY A 207 -14.08 -6.66 14.97
CA GLY A 207 -14.97 -5.94 14.05
C GLY A 207 -16.03 -6.88 13.46
N ASP A 208 -17.31 -6.49 13.54
CA ASP A 208 -18.42 -7.38 13.18
C ASP A 208 -18.37 -7.83 11.73
N PHE A 209 -17.91 -6.95 10.85
CA PHE A 209 -17.73 -7.24 9.43
C PHE A 209 -16.51 -8.15 9.17
N TRP A 210 -15.39 -7.89 9.83
CA TRP A 210 -14.10 -8.54 9.55
C TRP A 210 -14.01 -9.95 10.15
N HIS A 211 -14.72 -10.18 11.26
CA HIS A 211 -14.82 -11.48 11.92
C HIS A 211 -16.17 -12.17 11.68
N CYS A 212 -17.03 -11.57 10.83
CA CYS A 212 -18.35 -12.08 10.47
C CYS A 212 -19.19 -12.43 11.71
N ASN A 213 -19.51 -11.47 12.57
CA ASN A 213 -20.25 -11.70 13.83
C ASN A 213 -21.43 -12.69 13.63
N PRO A 214 -21.46 -13.85 14.32
CA PRO A 214 -22.52 -14.85 14.18
C PRO A 214 -23.93 -14.34 14.47
N ALA A 215 -24.07 -13.28 15.27
CA ALA A 215 -25.36 -12.64 15.52
C ALA A 215 -25.91 -11.88 14.29
N ILE A 216 -25.04 -11.55 13.33
CA ILE A 216 -25.34 -10.73 12.15
C ILE A 216 -25.17 -11.54 10.85
N TRP A 217 -24.21 -12.46 10.81
CA TRP A 217 -23.82 -13.22 9.62
C TRP A 217 -24.22 -14.69 9.78
N PRO A 218 -25.07 -15.24 8.90
CA PRO A 218 -25.31 -16.68 8.86
C PRO A 218 -24.07 -17.41 8.33
N ALA A 219 -23.92 -18.67 8.75
CA ALA A 219 -22.72 -19.48 8.55
C ALA A 219 -22.30 -19.63 7.08
N ASP A 220 -23.28 -19.76 6.18
CA ASP A 220 -23.11 -19.96 4.74
C ASP A 220 -22.85 -18.65 3.98
N ARG A 221 -23.00 -17.50 4.63
CA ARG A 221 -22.83 -16.20 3.98
C ARG A 221 -21.39 -15.99 3.54
N TYR A 222 -21.22 -15.83 2.22
CA TYR A 222 -19.93 -15.49 1.63
C TYR A 222 -19.61 -14.00 1.81
N ASN A 223 -18.44 -13.71 2.41
CA ASN A 223 -17.91 -12.35 2.50
C ASN A 223 -16.98 -12.09 1.31
N ALA A 224 -17.41 -11.23 0.38
CA ALA A 224 -16.67 -10.92 -0.84
C ALA A 224 -15.34 -10.20 -0.61
N SER A 225 -15.17 -9.51 0.52
CA SER A 225 -13.90 -8.85 0.86
C SER A 225 -12.88 -9.82 1.47
N LEU A 226 -13.36 -10.83 2.19
CA LEU A 226 -12.50 -11.87 2.81
C LEU A 226 -12.31 -13.09 1.92
N HIS A 227 -13.12 -13.21 0.87
CA HIS A 227 -13.19 -14.35 -0.04
C HIS A 227 -13.42 -15.70 0.66
N VAL A 228 -14.20 -15.71 1.75
CA VAL A 228 -14.56 -16.89 2.53
C VAL A 228 -15.99 -16.78 3.05
N THR A 229 -16.58 -17.92 3.40
CA THR A 229 -17.81 -17.98 4.18
C THR A 229 -17.59 -17.58 5.63
N ALA A 230 -18.66 -17.16 6.32
CA ALA A 230 -18.60 -16.85 7.75
C ALA A 230 -18.14 -18.06 8.58
N ALA A 231 -18.64 -19.26 8.28
CA ALA A 231 -18.23 -20.50 8.93
C ALA A 231 -16.71 -20.78 8.78
N GLU A 232 -16.16 -20.62 7.58
CA GLU A 232 -14.71 -20.79 7.36
C GLU A 232 -13.89 -19.74 8.12
N LYS A 233 -14.40 -18.52 8.24
CA LYS A 233 -13.75 -17.46 9.02
C LYS A 233 -13.74 -17.82 10.51
N TRP A 234 -14.87 -18.27 11.07
CA TRP A 234 -14.95 -18.70 12.46
C TRP A 234 -14.04 -19.89 12.75
N ALA A 235 -13.96 -20.86 11.83
CA ALA A 235 -13.04 -21.99 11.97
C ALA A 235 -11.57 -21.52 12.03
N ARG A 236 -11.20 -20.52 11.22
CA ARG A 236 -9.85 -19.92 11.25
C ARG A 236 -9.58 -19.16 12.55
N ASP A 237 -10.57 -18.43 13.07
CA ASP A 237 -10.45 -17.68 14.32
C ASP A 237 -10.37 -18.63 15.53
N ALA A 238 -11.17 -19.70 15.57
CA ALA A 238 -11.08 -20.75 16.57
C ALA A 238 -9.72 -21.47 16.53
N ALA A 239 -9.19 -21.78 15.34
CA ALA A 239 -7.86 -22.35 15.20
C ALA A 239 -6.75 -21.39 15.69
N ARG A 240 -6.92 -20.08 15.48
CA ARG A 240 -6.01 -19.04 16.00
C ARG A 240 -6.07 -19.02 17.53
N GLN A 241 -7.26 -18.95 18.12
CA GLN A 241 -7.48 -18.97 19.56
C GLN A 241 -6.79 -20.18 20.20
N ALA A 242 -7.05 -21.39 19.68
CA ALA A 242 -6.46 -22.61 20.22
C ALA A 242 -4.91 -22.62 20.17
N VAL A 243 -4.29 -21.96 19.19
CA VAL A 243 -2.82 -21.82 19.15
C VAL A 243 -2.31 -20.87 20.22
N LEU A 244 -3.02 -19.78 20.51
CA LEU A 244 -2.66 -18.82 21.55
C LEU A 244 -2.86 -19.43 22.94
N GLU A 245 -3.95 -20.17 23.14
CA GLU A 245 -4.23 -20.91 24.38
C GLU A 245 -3.17 -21.97 24.66
N ARG A 246 -2.76 -22.75 23.65
CA ARG A 246 -1.64 -23.69 23.78
C ARG A 246 -0.29 -23.04 24.10
N LYS A 247 -0.16 -21.73 23.93
CA LYS A 247 1.01 -20.95 24.34
C LYS A 247 0.91 -20.43 25.77
N GLY A 248 -0.14 -20.78 26.50
CA GLY A 248 -0.36 -20.40 27.90
C GLY A 248 -1.12 -19.09 28.09
N TYR A 249 -1.83 -18.61 27.06
CA TYR A 249 -2.63 -17.39 27.18
C TYR A 249 -4.12 -17.71 27.36
N ALA A 250 -4.78 -17.00 28.28
CA ALA A 250 -6.24 -16.91 28.26
C ALA A 250 -6.66 -16.02 27.08
N PHE A 251 -7.79 -16.31 26.44
CA PHE A 251 -8.24 -15.60 25.24
C PHE A 251 -9.69 -15.11 25.40
N ALA A 252 -9.90 -13.81 25.25
CA ALA A 252 -11.22 -13.19 25.24
C ALA A 252 -11.40 -12.32 23.99
N ALA A 253 -12.49 -12.52 23.27
CA ALA A 253 -12.87 -11.70 22.13
C ALA A 253 -14.19 -10.98 22.41
N PHE A 254 -14.24 -9.69 22.13
CA PHE A 254 -15.44 -8.86 22.24
C PHE A 254 -15.80 -8.29 20.88
N TRP A 255 -17.06 -8.42 20.50
CA TRP A 255 -17.57 -7.92 19.22
C TRP A 255 -17.73 -6.40 19.22
N GLU A 256 -17.58 -5.79 18.06
CA GLU A 256 -17.72 -4.34 17.86
C GLU A 256 -19.06 -3.81 18.37
N THR A 257 -20.17 -4.50 18.08
CA THR A 257 -21.48 -4.15 18.64
C THR A 257 -21.49 -4.20 20.16
N GLN A 258 -20.87 -5.19 20.79
CA GLN A 258 -20.83 -5.29 22.26
C GLN A 258 -20.04 -4.13 22.87
N ILE A 259 -18.87 -3.83 22.30
CA ILE A 259 -18.00 -2.75 22.77
C ILE A 259 -18.69 -1.39 22.62
N ARG A 260 -19.43 -1.18 21.51
CA ARG A 260 -20.09 0.09 21.23
C ARG A 260 -21.40 0.26 21.99
N ASP A 261 -22.24 -0.76 21.99
CA ASP A 261 -23.64 -0.66 22.41
C ASP A 261 -23.82 -1.07 23.88
N ALA A 262 -22.91 -1.88 24.43
CA ALA A 262 -22.93 -2.35 25.82
C ALA A 262 -21.54 -2.28 26.50
N PRO A 263 -20.84 -1.13 26.46
CA PRO A 263 -19.45 -1.01 26.93
C PRO A 263 -19.26 -1.42 28.41
N HIS A 264 -20.25 -1.11 29.26
CA HIS A 264 -20.21 -1.46 30.68
C HIS A 264 -20.23 -2.98 30.92
N GLU A 265 -20.88 -3.75 30.05
CA GLU A 265 -20.89 -5.21 30.17
C GLU A 265 -19.55 -5.82 29.78
N VAL A 266 -18.94 -5.29 28.72
CA VAL A 266 -17.58 -5.64 28.31
C VAL A 266 -16.60 -5.31 29.42
N GLU A 267 -16.71 -4.12 30.02
CA GLU A 267 -15.85 -3.73 31.14
C GLU A 267 -16.00 -4.69 32.34
N ARG A 268 -17.24 -5.05 32.74
CA ARG A 268 -17.46 -6.04 33.81
C ARG A 268 -16.86 -7.40 33.46
N ALA A 269 -16.97 -7.83 32.21
CA ALA A 269 -16.41 -9.10 31.76
C ALA A 269 -14.88 -9.10 31.85
N ILE A 270 -14.23 -8.01 31.39
CA ILE A 270 -12.78 -7.84 31.51
C ILE A 270 -12.36 -7.84 32.99
N ARG A 271 -13.06 -7.10 33.86
CA ARG A 271 -12.77 -7.09 35.30
C ARG A 271 -12.80 -8.49 35.91
N ARG A 272 -13.79 -9.32 35.55
CA ARG A 272 -13.90 -10.70 36.03
C ARG A 272 -12.72 -11.56 35.57
N LEU A 273 -12.35 -11.47 34.29
CA LEU A 273 -11.23 -12.21 33.72
C LEU A 273 -9.90 -11.85 34.41
N LEU A 274 -9.67 -10.55 34.65
CA LEU A 274 -8.48 -10.07 35.35
C LEU A 274 -8.43 -10.48 36.83
N ALA A 275 -9.59 -10.66 37.47
CA ALA A 275 -9.64 -11.15 38.85
C ALA A 275 -9.25 -12.63 38.93
N MET A 276 -9.78 -13.47 38.03
CA MET A 276 -9.47 -14.91 37.99
C MET A 276 -7.98 -15.19 37.78
N GLU A 277 -7.31 -14.36 36.97
CA GLU A 277 -5.86 -14.49 36.73
C GLU A 277 -5.01 -14.23 37.99
N ARG A 278 -5.47 -13.34 38.89
CA ARG A 278 -4.73 -13.03 40.13
C ARG A 278 -4.82 -14.18 41.14
N ASP A 279 -5.96 -14.86 41.17
CA ASP A 279 -6.20 -15.96 42.09
C ASP A 279 -5.37 -17.20 41.70
N ASP A 280 -5.25 -17.51 40.40
CA ASP A 280 -4.43 -18.63 39.90
C ASP A 280 -2.92 -18.45 40.19
N VAL A 281 -2.40 -17.21 40.16
CA VAL A 281 -0.99 -16.94 40.49
C VAL A 281 -0.73 -17.15 41.98
N SER A 282 -1.68 -16.79 42.86
CA SER A 282 -1.58 -16.95 44.31
C SER A 282 -1.72 -18.40 44.80
N ALA A 283 -2.26 -19.30 43.98
CA ALA A 283 -2.42 -20.72 44.29
C ALA A 283 -1.18 -21.57 43.91
N THR A 284 -0.21 -20.97 43.23
CA THR A 284 1.02 -21.63 42.74
C THR A 284 2.30 -21.22 43.49
N GLU A 285 2.17 -20.39 44.54
CA GLU A 285 3.23 -20.08 45.52
C GLU A 285 3.06 -20.93 46.80
#